data_AF-A0A1Q9NN74-F1
#
_entry.id   AF-A0A1Q9NN74-F1
#
_cell.length_a   1.000
_cell.length_b   1.000
_cell.length_c   1.000
_cell.angle_alpha   90.00
_cell.angle_beta   90.00
_cell.angle_gamma   90.00
#
_symmetry.space_group_name_H-M   'P 1'
#
loop_
_entity.id
_entity.type
_entity.pdbx_description
1 polymer ?
#
loop_
_entity_poly.entity_id
_entity_poly.type
_entity_poly.pdbx_seq_one_letter_code
_entity_poly.pdbx_strand_id
1 'polypeptide(L)'
;MENTGPLAGNLCHYLKKKNYQVIMSNPFEISRLRDAFSKSVKSDLIDAFVIAQALRMNVIKASEKDEDYVFLQDLLERFYDLKDRRRALINQLRSNLESLLQLNGNENF
;
A
#
# COMPACT_ATOMS: atom_id res chain seq x y z
N MET A 1 3.76 -8.55 -9.48
CA MET A 1 4.17 -7.67 -8.37
C MET A 1 3.45 -8.22 -7.15
N GLU A 2 4.17 -8.49 -6.06
CA GLU A 2 3.52 -8.82 -4.79
C GLU A 2 2.60 -7.67 -4.37
N ASN A 3 1.53 -7.97 -3.63
CA ASN A 3 0.60 -6.97 -3.10
C ASN A 3 1.27 -6.22 -1.93
N THR A 4 2.29 -5.43 -2.23
CA THR A 4 3.15 -4.68 -1.29
C THR A 4 2.69 -3.23 -1.18
N GLY A 5 1.37 -3.00 -1.08
CA GLY A 5 0.87 -1.68 -0.72
C GLY A 5 0.97 -1.49 0.80
N PRO A 6 1.34 -0.30 1.31
CA PRO A 6 1.44 -0.01 2.75
C PRO A 6 0.11 -0.15 3.53
N LEU A 7 -1.00 -0.38 2.83
CA LEU A 7 -2.30 -0.70 3.41
C LEU A 7 -2.47 -2.20 3.71
N ALA A 8 -1.82 -3.06 2.91
CA ALA A 8 -2.00 -4.50 2.98
C ALA A 8 -1.41 -5.07 4.28
N GLY A 9 -0.23 -4.60 4.69
CA GLY A 9 0.41 -4.99 5.96
C GLY A 9 -0.46 -4.66 7.17
N ASN A 10 -0.92 -3.40 7.25
CA ASN A 10 -1.81 -2.94 8.32
C ASN A 10 -3.14 -3.71 8.39
N LEU A 11 -3.77 -3.95 7.24
CA LEU A 11 -5.03 -4.69 7.18
C LEU A 11 -4.82 -6.16 7.63
N CYS A 12 -3.76 -6.80 7.16
CA CYS A 12 -3.41 -8.15 7.57
C CYS A 12 -3.17 -8.24 9.08
N HIS A 13 -2.36 -7.33 9.63
CA HIS A 13 -2.09 -7.26 11.06
C HIS A 13 -3.38 -7.07 11.87
N TYR A 14 -4.23 -6.14 11.46
CA TYR A 14 -5.52 -5.88 12.12
C TYR A 14 -6.41 -7.13 12.13
N LEU A 15 -6.56 -7.80 10.98
CA LEU A 15 -7.41 -8.99 10.85
C LEU A 15 -6.85 -10.19 11.64
N LYS A 16 -5.53 -10.40 11.64
CA LYS A 16 -4.86 -11.41 12.47
C LYS A 16 -5.07 -11.15 13.96
N LYS A 17 -4.98 -9.89 14.41
CA LYS A 17 -5.29 -9.50 15.80
C LYS A 17 -6.74 -9.78 16.20
N LYS A 18 -7.65 -9.91 15.24
CA LYS A 18 -9.05 -10.33 15.44
C LYS A 18 -9.26 -11.85 15.32
N ASN A 19 -8.18 -12.63 15.26
CA ASN A 19 -8.17 -14.09 15.12
C ASN A 19 -8.75 -14.61 13.78
N TYR A 20 -8.71 -13.80 12.73
CA TYR A 20 -9.02 -14.29 11.38
C TYR A 20 -7.81 -14.99 10.77
N GLN A 21 -8.07 -16.05 10.01
CA GLN A 21 -7.08 -16.63 9.12
C GLN A 21 -6.93 -15.73 7.88
N VAL A 22 -5.76 -15.12 7.72
CA VAL A 22 -5.47 -14.21 6.61
C VAL A 22 -4.41 -14.82 5.72
N ILE A 23 -4.72 -14.96 4.44
CA ILE A 23 -3.81 -15.46 3.42
C ILE A 23 -3.55 -14.34 2.41
N MET A 24 -2.28 -13.99 2.26
CA MET A 24 -1.82 -13.09 1.20
C MET A 24 -1.29 -13.93 0.05
N SER A 25 -1.97 -13.86 -1.10
CA SER A 25 -1.57 -14.55 -2.33
C SER A 25 -0.84 -13.62 -3.28
N ASN A 26 0.11 -14.15 -4.05
CA ASN A 26 0.74 -13.39 -5.12
C ASN A 26 -0.28 -13.15 -6.27
N PRO A 27 -0.46 -11.91 -6.75
CA PRO A 27 -1.34 -11.62 -7.89
C PRO A 27 -1.04 -12.44 -9.16
N PHE A 28 0.22 -12.86 -9.36
CA PHE A 28 0.58 -13.75 -10.48
C PHE A 28 0.00 -15.16 -10.33
N GLU A 29 -0.04 -15.70 -9.12
CA GLU A 29 -0.64 -17.00 -8.85
C GLU A 29 -2.15 -16.95 -9.08
N ILE A 30 -2.81 -15.89 -8.61
CA ILE A 30 -4.24 -15.66 -8.86
C ILE A 30 -4.53 -15.52 -10.36
N SER A 31 -3.66 -14.83 -11.10
CA SER A 31 -3.79 -14.73 -12.56
C SER A 31 -3.72 -16.09 -13.24
N ARG A 32 -2.74 -16.93 -12.88
CA ARG A 32 -2.60 -18.28 -13.42
C ARG A 32 -3.79 -19.18 -13.06
N LEU A 33 -4.28 -19.07 -11.83
CA LEU A 33 -5.47 -19.78 -11.39
C LEU A 33 -6.69 -19.34 -12.19
N ARG A 34 -6.87 -18.02 -12.41
CA ARG A 34 -7.95 -17.51 -13.24
C ARG A 34 -7.86 -18.09 -14.66
N ASP A 35 -6.69 -18.06 -15.29
CA ASP A 35 -6.50 -18.60 -16.64
C ASP A 35 -6.85 -20.09 -16.72
N ALA A 36 -6.63 -20.85 -15.64
CA ALA A 36 -7.01 -22.26 -15.52
C ALA A 36 -8.51 -22.47 -15.25
N PHE A 37 -9.14 -21.62 -14.44
CA PHE A 37 -10.56 -21.74 -14.06
C PHE A 37 -11.52 -21.09 -15.07
N SER A 38 -11.08 -20.07 -15.82
CA SER A 38 -11.91 -19.35 -16.79
C SER A 38 -11.07 -18.61 -17.84
N LYS A 39 -11.41 -18.77 -19.12
CA LYS A 39 -10.87 -17.94 -20.23
C LYS A 39 -11.55 -16.57 -20.35
N SER A 40 -12.41 -16.20 -19.40
CA SER A 40 -13.19 -14.97 -19.44
C SER A 40 -12.35 -13.73 -19.19
N VAL A 41 -12.85 -12.58 -19.66
CA VAL A 41 -12.26 -11.25 -19.41
C VAL A 41 -12.09 -11.02 -17.91
N LYS A 42 -10.96 -10.39 -17.53
CA LYS A 42 -10.67 -10.01 -16.15
C LYS A 42 -11.80 -9.12 -15.60
N SER A 43 -12.33 -9.50 -14.44
CA SER A 43 -13.32 -8.75 -13.66
C SER A 43 -13.15 -9.05 -12.18
N ASP A 44 -13.42 -8.08 -11.32
CA ASP A 44 -13.30 -8.21 -9.87
C ASP A 44 -14.17 -9.35 -9.32
N LEU A 45 -15.35 -9.58 -9.92
CA LEU A 45 -16.24 -10.69 -9.57
C LEU A 45 -15.61 -12.05 -9.86
N ILE A 46 -14.95 -12.17 -11.01
CA ILE A 46 -14.29 -13.42 -11.42
C ILE A 46 -13.07 -13.67 -10.52
N ASP A 47 -12.27 -12.64 -10.26
CA ASP A 47 -11.11 -12.75 -9.37
C ASP A 47 -11.52 -13.15 -7.95
N ALA A 48 -12.57 -12.54 -7.39
CA ALA A 48 -13.10 -12.91 -6.09
C ALA A 48 -13.55 -14.38 -6.04
N PHE A 49 -14.24 -14.85 -7.08
CA PHE A 49 -14.68 -16.25 -7.16
C PHE A 49 -13.50 -17.22 -7.25
N VAL A 50 -12.51 -16.91 -8.10
CA VAL A 50 -11.29 -17.72 -8.26
C VAL A 50 -10.53 -17.80 -6.94
N ILE A 51 -10.35 -16.68 -6.24
CA ILE A 51 -9.70 -16.64 -4.92
C ILE A 51 -10.48 -17.49 -3.92
N ALA A 52 -11.81 -17.35 -3.85
CA ALA A 52 -12.64 -18.12 -2.93
C ALA A 52 -12.57 -19.64 -3.18
N GLN A 53 -12.61 -20.06 -4.46
CA GLN A 53 -12.43 -21.46 -4.84
C GLN A 53 -11.05 -21.98 -4.47
N ALA A 54 -10.01 -21.21 -4.77
CA ALA A 54 -8.65 -21.61 -4.52
C ALA A 54 -8.32 -21.68 -3.00
N LEU A 55 -8.93 -20.82 -2.19
CA LEU A 55 -8.93 -20.93 -0.73
C LEU A 55 -9.66 -22.19 -0.26
N ARG A 56 -10.86 -22.46 -0.77
CA ARG A 56 -11.64 -23.67 -0.43
C ARG A 56 -10.88 -24.96 -0.74
N MET A 57 -10.14 -24.98 -1.85
CA MET A 57 -9.35 -26.14 -2.28
C MET A 57 -7.98 -26.24 -1.60
N ASN A 58 -7.61 -25.27 -0.74
CA ASN A 58 -6.28 -25.17 -0.12
C ASN A 58 -5.11 -25.21 -1.13
N VAL A 59 -5.32 -24.63 -2.33
CA VAL A 59 -4.28 -24.59 -3.38
C VAL A 59 -3.46 -23.29 -3.35
N ILE A 60 -3.91 -22.29 -2.59
CA ILE A 60 -3.14 -21.06 -2.34
C ILE A 60 -2.28 -21.27 -1.11
N LYS A 61 -0.97 -21.05 -1.27
CA LYS A 61 -0.03 -20.99 -0.14
C LYS A 61 0.03 -19.57 0.38
N ALA A 62 0.16 -19.43 1.70
CA ALA A 62 0.46 -18.14 2.28
C ALA A 62 1.81 -17.65 1.77
N SER A 63 1.87 -16.39 1.33
CA SER A 63 3.15 -15.69 1.20
C SER A 63 3.73 -15.52 2.61
N GLU A 64 4.65 -16.40 2.98
CA GLU A 64 5.43 -16.30 4.23
C GLU A 64 6.45 -15.16 4.07
N LYS A 65 5.97 -13.93 4.21
CA LYS A 65 6.87 -12.84 4.60
C LYS A 65 6.81 -12.70 6.11
N ASP A 66 7.99 -12.60 6.72
CA ASP A 66 8.13 -12.29 8.12
C ASP A 66 7.39 -10.98 8.43
N GLU A 67 6.45 -11.02 9.37
CA GLU A 67 5.63 -9.86 9.75
C GLU A 67 6.50 -8.71 10.26
N ASP A 68 7.57 -9.02 10.99
CA ASP A 68 8.49 -8.03 11.54
C ASP A 68 9.27 -7.34 10.41
N TYR A 69 9.66 -8.11 9.38
CA TYR A 69 10.32 -7.57 8.19
C TYR A 69 9.39 -6.62 7.41
N VAL A 70 8.14 -7.04 7.18
CA VAL A 70 7.14 -6.21 6.48
C VAL A 70 6.85 -4.94 7.28
N PHE A 71 6.70 -5.06 8.59
CA PHE A 71 6.48 -3.92 9.47
C PHE A 71 7.66 -2.93 9.44
N LEU A 72 8.89 -3.43 9.47
CA LEU A 72 10.08 -2.59 9.40
C LEU A 72 10.17 -1.84 8.07
N GLN A 73 9.84 -2.50 6.96
CA GLN A 73 9.79 -1.86 5.65
C GLN A 73 8.72 -0.75 5.61
N ASP A 74 7.51 -1.03 6.08
CA ASP A 74 6.42 -0.04 6.17
C ASP A 74 6.81 1.17 7.05
N LEU A 75 7.51 0.92 8.16
CA LEU A 75 8.00 1.98 9.05
C LEU A 75 9.03 2.87 8.34
N LEU A 76 9.94 2.26 7.59
CA LEU A 76 10.99 2.97 6.85
C LEU A 76 10.38 3.88 5.77
N GLU A 77 9.43 3.34 4.99
CA GLU A 77 8.71 4.12 3.96
C GLU A 77 7.97 5.31 4.57
N ARG A 78 7.26 5.11 5.68
CA ARG A 78 6.57 6.20 6.42
C ARG A 78 7.54 7.25 6.95
N PHE A 79 8.70 6.84 7.45
CA PHE A 79 9.72 7.76 7.93
C PHE A 79 10.20 8.70 6.81
N TYR A 80 10.47 8.16 5.62
CA TYR A 80 10.89 8.98 4.48
C TYR A 80 9.78 9.89 3.96
N ASP A 81 8.54 9.40 3.85
CA ASP A 81 7.39 10.22 3.47
C ASP A 81 7.21 11.42 4.43
N LEU A 82 7.27 11.18 5.74
CA LEU A 82 7.20 12.26 6.73
C LEU A 82 8.36 13.25 6.62
N LYS A 83 9.58 12.76 6.38
CA LYS A 83 10.76 13.60 6.19
C LYS A 83 10.63 14.52 4.98
N ASP A 84 10.09 14.00 3.88
CA ASP A 84 9.89 14.75 2.64
C ASP A 84 8.75 15.76 2.79
N ARG A 85 7.62 15.39 3.41
CA ARG A 85 6.54 16.33 3.75
C ARG A 85 7.02 17.47 4.62
N ARG A 86 7.84 17.17 5.64
CA ARG A 86 8.44 18.20 6.50
C ARG A 86 9.30 19.17 5.68
N ARG A 87 10.12 18.65 4.77
CA ARG A 87 10.95 19.48 3.90
C ARG A 87 10.11 20.36 2.96
N ALA A 88 9.06 19.80 2.39
CA ALA A 88 8.11 20.54 1.55
C ALA A 88 7.44 21.69 2.31
N LEU A 89 6.96 21.43 3.54
CA LEU A 89 6.37 22.46 4.40
C LEU A 89 7.35 23.59 4.73
N ILE A 90 8.60 23.24 5.06
CA ILE A 90 9.65 24.25 5.32
C ILE A 90 9.89 25.12 4.09
N ASN A 91 9.97 24.52 2.91
CA ASN A 91 10.18 25.25 1.66
C ASN A 91 8.99 26.17 1.33
N GLN A 92 7.77 25.69 1.56
CA GLN A 92 6.54 26.51 1.41
C GLN A 92 6.54 27.70 2.37
N LEU A 93 6.89 27.49 3.64
CA LEU A 93 6.97 28.57 4.62
C LEU A 93 8.03 29.61 4.24
N ARG A 94 9.21 29.17 3.77
CA ARG A 94 10.26 30.08 3.29
C ARG A 94 9.79 30.91 2.10
N SER A 95 9.21 30.27 1.09
CA SER A 95 8.70 30.95 -0.09
C SER A 95 7.62 31.99 0.28
N ASN A 96 6.70 31.63 1.18
CA ASN A 96 5.66 32.56 1.63
C ASN A 96 6.25 33.76 2.39
N LEU A 97 7.26 33.55 3.23
CA LEU A 97 7.95 34.63 3.95
C LEU A 97 8.68 35.57 2.98
N GLU A 98 9.36 35.03 1.97
CA GLU A 98 10.02 35.83 0.94
C GLU A 98 9.00 36.69 0.16
N SER A 99 7.86 36.13 -0.21
CA SER A 99 6.78 36.88 -0.88
C SER A 99 6.23 38.01 -0.01
N LEU A 100 6.02 37.78 1.29
CA LEU A 100 5.54 38.82 2.21
C LEU A 100 6.56 39.96 2.41
N LEU A 101 7.86 39.62 2.51
CA LEU A 101 8.92 40.61 2.64
C LEU A 101 9.06 41.48 1.38
N GLN A 102 8.87 40.90 0.19
CA GLN A 102 8.87 41.66 -1.07
C GLN A 102 7.67 42.60 -1.19
N LEU A 103 6.48 42.19 -0.72
CA LEU A 103 5.29 43.05 -0.70
C LEU A 103 5.47 44.25 0.23
N ASN A 104 5.98 44.04 1.46
CA ASN A 104 6.23 45.12 2.42
C ASN A 104 7.39 46.06 2.00
N GLY A 105 8.33 45.59 1.20
CA GLY A 105 9.39 46.42 0.63
C GLY A 105 8.91 47.38 -0.46
N ASN A 106 7.79 47.07 -1.13
CA ASN A 106 7.22 47.86 -2.22
C ASN A 106 6.23 48.94 -1.75
N GLU A 107 5.80 48.93 -0.49
CA GLU A 107 4.89 49.96 0.08
C GLU A 107 5.61 51.19 0.65
N ASN A 108 6.95 51.24 0.61
CA ASN A 108 7.77 52.32 1.18
C ASN A 108 8.29 53.35 0.14
N PHE A 109 7.59 53.55 -0.99
CA PHE A 109 7.91 54.60 -1.97
C PHE A 109 6.71 55.48 -2.28
#